data_AF-A0A1H3IKY3-F1
#
_entry.id   AF-A0A1H3IKY3-F1
#
_cell.length_a   1.000
_cell.length_b   1.000
_cell.length_c   1.000
_cell.angle_alpha   90.00
_cell.angle_beta   90.00
_cell.angle_gamma   90.00
#
_symmetry.space_group_name_H-M   'P 1'
#
loop_
_entity.id
_entity.type
_entity.pdbx_description
1 polymer ?
#
loop_
_entity_poly.entity_id
_entity_poly.type
_entity_poly.pdbx_seq_one_letter_code
_entity_poly.pdbx_strand_id
1 'polypeptide(L)'
;MRAYYNDSGYVFRFTSADMPGLEYLEISDGQAIATSLNLGLVPVVRNGQLVFEANRAALMKAVRERRCELLQEADARVCMLNDQALIAGTMVDQDTRQALAVYRQALRDIPETTDPSAVVWPQRPW
;
A
#
# COMPACT_ATOMS: atom_id res chain seq x y z
N MET A 1 -13.83 -18.49 22.13
CA MET A 1 -12.47 -18.43 21.53
C MET A 1 -11.74 -17.24 22.14
N ARG A 2 -10.40 -17.23 22.18
CA ARG A 2 -9.63 -16.13 22.76
C ARG A 2 -8.76 -15.46 21.70
N ALA A 3 -8.74 -14.13 21.68
CA ALA A 3 -7.78 -13.32 20.92
C ALA A 3 -6.67 -12.87 21.87
N TYR A 4 -5.45 -13.35 21.65
CA TYR A 4 -4.28 -12.90 22.39
C TYR A 4 -3.63 -11.73 21.66
N TYR A 5 -3.30 -10.68 22.42
CA TYR A 5 -2.78 -9.43 21.87
C TYR A 5 -1.57 -8.93 22.66
N ASN A 6 -0.77 -8.08 22.01
CA ASN A 6 0.40 -7.44 22.63
C ASN A 6 0.04 -6.09 23.28
N ASP A 7 1.01 -5.45 23.93
CA ASP A 7 0.84 -4.15 24.59
C ASP A 7 0.33 -3.02 23.68
N SER A 8 0.51 -3.16 22.36
CA SER A 8 -0.01 -2.23 21.35
C SER A 8 -1.42 -2.57 20.87
N GLY A 9 -2.05 -3.61 21.43
CA GLY A 9 -3.37 -4.12 21.11
C GLY A 9 -3.43 -5.01 19.86
N TYR A 10 -2.34 -5.29 19.17
CA TYR A 10 -2.38 -6.13 17.97
C TYR A 10 -2.59 -7.59 18.35
N VAL A 11 -3.62 -8.20 17.76
CA VAL A 11 -3.90 -9.63 17.97
C VAL A 11 -2.95 -10.45 17.12
N PHE A 12 -2.14 -11.27 17.77
CA PHE A 12 -1.21 -12.17 17.11
C PHE A 12 -1.72 -13.61 17.04
N ARG A 13 -2.78 -13.95 17.80
CA ARG A 13 -3.30 -15.32 17.82
C ARG A 13 -4.76 -15.42 18.22
N PHE A 14 -5.50 -16.28 17.51
CA PHE A 14 -6.80 -16.80 17.91
C PHE A 14 -6.69 -18.26 18.30
N THR A 15 -7.14 -18.65 19.49
CA THR A 15 -7.21 -20.06 19.90
C THR A 15 -8.20 -20.28 21.04
N SER A 16 -8.65 -21.51 21.23
CA SER A 16 -9.35 -21.96 22.44
C SER A 16 -8.39 -22.40 23.55
N ALA A 17 -7.12 -22.67 23.21
CA ALA A 17 -6.12 -23.06 24.18
C ALA A 17 -5.81 -21.91 25.14
N ASP A 18 -5.58 -22.25 26.41
CA ASP A 18 -5.12 -21.31 27.41
C ASP A 18 -3.62 -21.03 27.25
N MET A 19 -3.22 -19.76 27.37
CA MET A 19 -1.83 -19.34 27.36
C MET A 19 -1.58 -18.45 28.58
N PRO A 20 -1.14 -19.06 29.70
CA PRO A 20 -0.97 -18.35 30.95
C PRO A 20 -0.01 -17.17 30.81
N GLY A 21 -0.37 -16.05 31.43
CA GLY A 21 0.47 -14.85 31.47
C GLY A 21 0.36 -13.94 30.23
N LEU A 22 -0.50 -14.26 29.27
CA LEU A 22 -0.76 -13.39 28.12
C LEU A 22 -2.14 -12.73 28.23
N GLU A 23 -2.22 -11.47 27.83
CA GLU A 23 -3.49 -10.75 27.75
C GLU A 23 -4.36 -11.31 26.62
N TYR A 24 -5.66 -11.45 26.91
CA TYR A 24 -6.62 -11.96 25.93
C TYR A 24 -7.99 -11.31 26.05
N LEU A 25 -8.73 -11.37 24.95
CA LEU A 25 -10.14 -11.01 24.87
C LEU A 25 -10.96 -12.24 24.49
N GLU A 26 -12.03 -12.53 25.22
CA GLU A 26 -12.98 -13.58 24.85
C GLU A 26 -13.87 -13.13 23.69
N ILE A 27 -14.04 -14.02 22.72
CA ILE A 27 -14.75 -13.77 21.48
C ILE A 27 -15.61 -14.98 21.14
N SER A 28 -16.84 -14.69 20.72
CA SER A 28 -17.88 -15.66 20.40
C SER A 28 -18.07 -15.87 18.90
N ASP A 29 -17.72 -14.88 18.05
CA ASP A 29 -18.01 -14.92 16.61
C ASP A 29 -16.77 -15.24 15.76
N GLY A 30 -16.54 -16.54 15.52
CA GLY A 30 -15.44 -17.00 14.66
C GLY A 30 -15.64 -16.72 13.17
N GLN A 31 -16.89 -16.60 12.71
CA GLN A 31 -17.19 -16.44 11.29
C GLN A 31 -16.91 -15.01 10.83
N ALA A 32 -17.31 -14.00 11.62
CA ALA A 32 -16.99 -12.60 11.34
C ALA A 32 -15.47 -12.34 11.32
N ILE A 33 -14.71 -13.04 12.19
CA ILE A 33 -13.25 -12.97 12.20
C ILE A 33 -12.66 -13.51 10.90
N ALA A 34 -13.10 -14.70 10.46
CA ALA A 34 -12.61 -15.30 9.22
C ALA A 34 -12.91 -14.41 8.01
N THR A 35 -14.12 -13.84 7.93
CA THR A 35 -14.48 -12.89 6.86
C THR A 35 -13.59 -11.65 6.88
N SER A 36 -13.34 -11.06 8.05
CA SER A 36 -12.52 -9.85 8.18
C SER A 36 -11.04 -10.09 7.82
N LEU A 37 -10.50 -11.25 8.21
CA LEU A 37 -9.14 -11.66 7.84
C LEU A 37 -9.01 -11.90 6.32
N ASN A 38 -10.02 -12.50 5.69
CA ASN A 38 -10.05 -12.68 4.24
C ASN A 38 -10.11 -11.34 3.47
N LEU A 39 -10.65 -10.29 4.09
CA LEU A 39 -10.61 -8.92 3.58
C LEU A 39 -9.26 -8.21 3.81
N GLY A 40 -8.28 -8.89 4.43
CA GLY A 40 -6.95 -8.35 4.69
C GLY A 40 -6.88 -7.37 5.86
N LEU A 41 -7.92 -7.33 6.71
CA LEU A 41 -7.94 -6.48 7.90
C LEU A 41 -7.09 -7.09 9.02
N VAL A 42 -6.51 -6.22 9.84
CA VAL A 42 -5.71 -6.59 10.99
C VAL A 42 -6.58 -6.56 12.24
N PRO A 43 -6.66 -7.67 12.99
CA PRO A 43 -7.38 -7.71 14.25
C PRO A 43 -6.60 -6.95 15.34
N VAL A 44 -7.31 -6.06 16.03
CA VAL A 44 -6.75 -5.16 17.03
C VAL A 44 -7.72 -5.01 18.19
N VAL A 45 -7.24 -5.12 19.41
CA VAL A 45 -8.01 -4.81 20.62
C VAL A 45 -7.87 -3.33 20.96
N ARG A 46 -8.99 -2.63 21.01
CA ARG A 46 -9.12 -1.21 21.39
C ARG A 46 -10.22 -1.08 22.42
N ASN A 47 -9.93 -0.44 23.56
CA ASN A 47 -10.92 -0.20 24.62
C ASN A 47 -11.70 -1.48 25.04
N GLY A 48 -11.02 -2.62 25.10
CA GLY A 48 -11.62 -3.92 25.45
C GLY A 48 -12.50 -4.55 24.36
N GLN A 49 -12.47 -4.04 23.13
CA GLN A 49 -13.23 -4.57 21.99
C GLN A 49 -12.31 -5.00 20.86
N LEU A 50 -12.67 -6.08 20.16
CA LEU A 50 -11.99 -6.50 18.95
C LEU A 50 -12.48 -5.64 17.77
N VAL A 51 -11.56 -4.91 17.16
CA VAL A 51 -11.76 -4.10 15.97
C VAL A 51 -10.88 -4.64 14.85
N PHE A 52 -11.33 -4.50 13.61
CA PHE A 52 -10.57 -4.87 12.42
C PHE A 52 -10.17 -3.60 11.69
N GLU A 53 -8.88 -3.29 11.72
CA GLU A 53 -8.33 -2.07 11.13
C GLU A 53 -7.65 -2.40 9.80
N ALA A 54 -7.56 -1.41 8.90
CA ALA A 54 -6.83 -1.56 7.66
C ALA A 54 -5.33 -1.79 7.94
N ASN A 55 -4.70 -2.71 7.21
CA ASN A 55 -3.26 -2.95 7.35
C ASN A 55 -2.46 -1.80 6.71
N ARG A 56 -2.24 -0.71 7.46
CA ARG A 56 -1.53 0.48 6.98
C ARG A 56 -0.15 0.13 6.42
N ALA A 57 0.58 -0.80 7.04
CA ALA A 57 1.89 -1.23 6.56
C ALA A 57 1.81 -1.92 5.19
N ALA A 58 0.84 -2.82 5.01
CA ALA A 58 0.61 -3.47 3.72
C ALA A 58 0.13 -2.47 2.65
N LEU A 59 -0.77 -1.54 3.00
CA LEU A 59 -1.21 -0.49 2.08
C LEU A 59 -0.05 0.40 1.65
N MET A 60 0.79 0.86 2.58
CA MET A 60 2.00 1.64 2.24
C MET A 60 2.97 0.87 1.37
N LYS A 61 3.11 -0.45 1.59
CA LYS A 61 3.92 -1.31 0.73
C LYS A 61 3.34 -1.35 -0.70
N ALA A 62 2.04 -1.57 -0.85
CA ALA A 62 1.37 -1.59 -2.14
C ALA A 62 1.52 -0.25 -2.89
N VAL A 63 1.39 0.88 -2.19
CA VAL A 63 1.63 2.22 -2.76
C VAL A 63 3.07 2.35 -3.27
N ARG A 64 4.07 1.91 -2.50
CA ARG A 64 5.48 1.96 -2.93
C ARG A 64 5.72 1.08 -4.15
N GLU A 65 5.17 -0.12 -4.18
CA GLU A 65 5.27 -1.06 -5.32
C GLU A 65 4.67 -0.45 -6.58
N ARG A 66 3.42 0.05 -6.49
CA ARG A 66 2.75 0.69 -7.62
C ARG A 66 3.51 1.92 -8.14
N ARG A 67 4.05 2.74 -7.25
CA ARG A 67 4.89 3.88 -7.62
C ARG A 67 6.15 3.44 -8.37
N CYS A 68 6.80 2.36 -7.91
CA CYS A 68 7.99 1.83 -8.58
C CYS A 68 7.65 1.34 -9.99
N GLU A 69 6.54 0.62 -10.18
CA GLU A 69 6.07 0.21 -11.51
C GLU A 69 5.87 1.42 -12.43
N LEU A 70 5.14 2.44 -11.97
CA LEU A 70 4.85 3.63 -12.77
C LEU A 70 6.10 4.45 -13.10
N LEU A 71 7.09 4.48 -12.21
CA LEU A 71 8.39 5.10 -12.48
C LEU A 71 9.18 4.32 -13.53
N GLN A 72 9.18 2.99 -13.46
CA GLN A 72 9.83 2.13 -14.45
C GLN A 72 9.21 2.28 -15.83
N GLU A 73 7.86 2.32 -15.91
CA GLU A 73 7.14 2.60 -17.16
C GLU A 73 7.53 3.96 -17.75
N ALA A 74 7.60 5.01 -16.92
CA ALA A 74 8.00 6.34 -17.36
C ALA A 74 9.47 6.38 -17.82
N ASP A 75 10.37 5.65 -17.16
CA ASP A 75 11.77 5.53 -17.56
C ASP A 75 11.90 4.84 -18.93
N ALA A 76 11.15 3.76 -19.14
CA ALA A 76 11.07 3.11 -20.45
C ALA A 76 10.57 4.07 -21.54
N ARG A 77 9.58 4.92 -21.23
CA ARG A 77 9.06 5.93 -22.17
C ARG A 77 10.09 7.00 -22.51
N VAL A 78 10.93 7.40 -21.55
CA VAL A 78 12.06 8.30 -21.81
C VAL A 78 13.07 7.66 -22.75
N CYS A 79 13.41 6.39 -22.56
CA CYS A 79 14.29 5.67 -23.50
C CYS A 79 13.68 5.64 -24.91
N MET A 80 12.41 5.23 -25.04
CA MET A 80 11.71 5.20 -26.32
C MET A 80 11.71 6.57 -27.02
N LEU A 81 11.53 7.66 -26.29
CA LEU A 81 11.54 9.01 -26.85
C LEU A 81 12.91 9.37 -27.43
N ASN A 82 13.99 9.03 -26.74
CA ASN A 82 15.36 9.26 -27.24
C ASN A 82 15.66 8.37 -28.45
N ASP A 83 15.27 7.10 -28.40
CA ASP A 83 15.47 6.16 -29.51
C ASP A 83 14.71 6.61 -30.76
N GLN A 84 13.47 7.07 -30.62
CA GLN A 84 12.67 7.61 -31.73
C GLN A 84 13.35 8.81 -32.40
N ALA A 85 13.86 9.74 -31.59
CA ALA A 85 14.59 10.91 -32.12
C ALA A 85 15.87 10.48 -32.85
N LEU A 86 16.63 9.55 -32.28
CA LEU A 86 17.86 9.02 -32.87
C LEU A 86 17.59 8.31 -34.20
N ILE A 87 16.60 7.41 -34.25
CA ILE A 87 16.22 6.68 -35.45
C ILE A 87 15.73 7.63 -36.55
N ALA A 88 14.96 8.65 -36.19
CA ALA A 88 14.45 9.64 -37.13
C ALA A 88 15.51 10.68 -37.54
N GLY A 89 16.67 10.73 -36.88
CA GLY A 89 17.68 11.78 -37.10
C GLY A 89 17.18 13.17 -36.71
N THR A 90 16.26 13.25 -35.75
CA THR A 90 15.62 14.50 -35.29
C THR A 90 16.02 14.83 -33.85
N MET A 91 15.65 16.04 -33.40
CA MET A 91 15.79 16.40 -32.00
C MET A 91 14.69 15.75 -31.16
N VAL A 92 15.04 15.42 -29.92
CA VAL A 92 14.09 14.93 -28.92
C VAL A 92 13.01 15.98 -28.69
N ASP A 93 11.74 15.57 -28.73
CA ASP A 93 10.62 16.42 -28.37
C ASP A 93 10.72 16.86 -26.90
N GLN A 94 10.99 18.14 -26.70
CA GLN A 94 11.22 18.72 -25.39
C GLN A 94 9.93 18.82 -24.56
N ASP A 95 8.78 18.99 -25.21
CA ASP A 95 7.50 19.11 -24.51
C ASP A 95 7.12 17.76 -23.89
N THR A 96 7.22 16.68 -24.67
CA THR A 96 7.04 15.31 -24.15
C THR A 96 8.07 14.97 -23.07
N ARG A 97 9.34 15.36 -23.25
CA ARG A 97 10.40 15.13 -22.24
C ARG A 97 10.08 15.84 -20.93
N GLN A 98 9.61 17.09 -21.00
CA GLN A 98 9.23 17.86 -19.82
C GLN A 98 8.00 17.25 -19.12
N ALA A 99 6.98 16.84 -19.89
CA ALA A 99 5.79 16.18 -19.33
C ALA A 99 6.13 14.88 -18.59
N LEU A 100 7.04 14.06 -19.14
CA LEU A 100 7.56 12.86 -18.47
C LEU A 100 8.33 13.19 -17.18
N ALA A 101 9.13 14.25 -17.18
CA ALA A 101 9.86 14.70 -15.99
C ALA A 101 8.89 15.14 -14.87
N VAL A 102 7.88 15.93 -15.20
CA VAL A 102 6.83 16.38 -14.26
C VAL A 102 6.06 15.19 -13.70
N TYR A 103 5.64 14.26 -14.56
CA TYR A 103 4.95 13.03 -14.12
C TYR A 103 5.79 12.21 -13.13
N ARG A 104 7.08 11.99 -13.43
CA ARG A 104 8.00 11.26 -12.53
C ARG A 104 8.21 11.97 -11.20
N GLN A 105 8.26 13.30 -11.19
CA GLN A 105 8.34 14.07 -9.95
C GLN A 105 7.06 13.90 -9.13
N ALA A 106 5.90 14.08 -9.75
CA ALA A 106 4.61 13.89 -9.07
C ALA A 106 4.47 12.49 -8.44
N LEU A 107 4.96 11.44 -9.11
CA LEU A 107 5.01 10.08 -8.53
C LEU A 107 5.91 9.99 -7.30
N ARG A 108 7.06 10.69 -7.28
CA ARG A 108 7.99 10.68 -6.15
C ARG A 108 7.44 11.40 -4.93
N ASP A 109 6.53 12.34 -5.12
CA ASP A 109 5.95 13.17 -4.05
C ASP A 109 4.78 12.47 -3.29
N ILE A 110 4.23 11.38 -3.85
CA ILE A 110 3.13 10.57 -3.26
C ILE A 110 3.39 10.01 -1.84
N PRO A 111 4.58 9.56 -1.44
CA PRO A 111 4.80 8.98 -0.11
C PRO A 111 4.74 10.00 1.02
N GLU A 112 4.85 11.30 0.73
CA GLU A 112 4.96 12.35 1.74
C GLU A 112 3.61 12.91 2.18
N THR A 113 2.52 12.60 1.46
CA THR A 113 1.31 13.45 1.52
C THR A 113 -0.01 12.78 1.91
N THR A 114 -0.15 11.45 1.99
CA THR A 114 -1.53 10.88 2.03
C THR A 114 -1.73 9.61 2.86
N ASP A 115 -2.95 9.50 3.37
CA ASP A 115 -3.60 8.24 3.73
C ASP A 115 -3.37 7.19 2.61
N PRO A 116 -2.75 6.03 2.91
CA PRO A 116 -2.42 5.04 1.90
C PRO A 116 -3.64 4.37 1.26
N SER A 117 -4.84 4.57 1.80
CA SER A 117 -6.10 4.09 1.20
C SER A 117 -6.68 5.04 0.14
N ALA A 118 -6.20 6.28 0.06
CA ALA A 118 -6.78 7.35 -0.76
C ALA A 118 -5.75 8.03 -1.68
N VAL A 119 -4.78 7.27 -2.18
CA VAL A 119 -3.73 7.81 -3.07
C VAL A 119 -4.31 8.20 -4.42
N VAL A 120 -4.16 9.47 -4.79
CA VAL A 120 -4.47 9.98 -6.12
C VAL A 120 -3.22 9.93 -6.98
N TRP A 121 -3.27 9.14 -8.06
CA TRP A 121 -2.14 8.98 -8.98
C TRP A 121 -2.17 10.06 -10.07
N PRO A 122 -1.01 10.66 -10.43
CA PRO A 122 -0.95 11.57 -11.57
C PRO A 122 -1.33 10.83 -12.85
N GLN A 123 -1.92 11.55 -13.81
CA GLN A 123 -2.28 10.99 -15.11
C GLN A 123 -1.04 10.86 -16.00
N ARG A 124 -0.99 9.77 -16.77
CA ARG A 124 0.09 9.52 -17.72
C ARG A 124 -0.01 10.54 -18.88
N PRO A 125 1.08 11.21 -19.27
CA PRO A 125 1.08 12.18 -20.38
C PRO A 125 1.19 11.55 -21.78
N TRP A 126 1.05 10.23 -21.92
CA TRP A 126 1.20 9.50 -23.19
C TRP A 126 0.08 8.50 -23.43
#